data_AF-Q86DF4-F1
#
_entry.id   AF-Q86DF4-F1
#
_cell.length_a   1.000
_cell.length_b   1.000
_cell.length_c   1.000
_cell.angle_alpha   90.00
_cell.angle_beta   90.00
_cell.angle_gamma   90.00
#
_symmetry.space_group_name_H-M   'P 1'
#
loop_
_entity.id
_entity.type
_entity.pdbx_description
1 polymer ?
#
loop_
_entity_poly.entity_id
_entity_poly.type
_entity_poly.pdbx_seq_one_letter_code
_entity_poly.pdbx_strand_id
1 'polypeptide(L)'
;MASSFRSSIISIVAIVCLLCKCCFSAPHPCCPGSQHVVSMMKDHTGTFSASMPKSSLCMSAERVAAAVENQLKTIWCPGNGSQTLINEINATQSSSDECARSLGFVRAMFEIAASAASHAGANADLAVQFREQVGTIDSNCAALGIHVGQISLDAPKGDHPQVHDSESVLSNPGTSGSHKRF
;
A
#
# COMPACT_ATOMS: atom_id res chain seq x y z
N MET A 1 -53.02 -4.06 -3.59
CA MET A 1 -52.15 -3.78 -2.44
C MET A 1 -50.71 -3.91 -2.91
N ALA A 2 -50.13 -2.79 -3.32
CA ALA A 2 -48.72 -2.68 -3.65
C ALA A 2 -48.00 -2.14 -2.43
N SER A 3 -46.87 -2.77 -2.06
CA SER A 3 -45.74 -2.25 -1.27
C SER A 3 -45.26 -3.25 -0.21
N SER A 4 -44.40 -4.20 -0.60
CA SER A 4 -43.52 -4.83 0.40
C SER A 4 -42.16 -5.28 -0.14
N PHE A 5 -41.84 -4.98 -1.41
CA PHE A 5 -40.56 -5.36 -2.02
C PHE A 5 -39.49 -4.25 -2.03
N ARG A 6 -39.79 -3.05 -1.50
CA ARG A 6 -38.84 -1.92 -1.52
C ARG A 6 -37.93 -1.83 -0.29
N SER A 7 -38.29 -2.41 0.85
CA SER A 7 -37.51 -2.23 2.09
C SER A 7 -36.30 -3.16 2.24
N SER A 8 -36.34 -4.40 1.73
CA SER A 8 -35.21 -5.34 1.90
C SER A 8 -34.01 -5.01 1.02
N ILE A 9 -34.23 -4.51 -0.20
CA ILE A 9 -33.13 -4.17 -1.11
C ILE A 9 -32.40 -2.91 -0.62
N ILE A 10 -33.13 -1.92 -0.09
CA ILE A 10 -32.53 -0.69 0.45
C ILE A 10 -31.69 -0.97 1.71
N SER A 11 -32.12 -1.90 2.59
CA SER A 11 -31.31 -2.31 3.75
C SER A 11 -30.04 -3.08 3.37
N ILE A 12 -30.09 -3.95 2.36
CA ILE A 12 -28.90 -4.66 1.88
C ILE A 12 -27.92 -3.66 1.23
N VAL A 13 -28.42 -2.74 0.41
CA VAL A 13 -27.60 -1.66 -0.18
C VAL A 13 -27.04 -0.74 0.89
N ALA A 14 -27.80 -0.40 1.93
CA ALA A 14 -27.31 0.42 3.04
C ALA A 14 -26.24 -0.30 3.89
N ILE A 15 -26.36 -1.60 4.11
CA ILE A 15 -25.35 -2.41 4.82
C ILE A 15 -24.09 -2.58 3.97
N VAL A 16 -24.23 -2.84 2.67
CA VAL A 16 -23.09 -2.85 1.73
C VAL A 16 -22.45 -1.46 1.66
N CYS A 17 -23.23 -0.37 1.63
CA CYS A 17 -22.71 1.01 1.67
C CYS A 17 -22.12 1.40 3.04
N LEU A 18 -22.57 0.82 4.15
CA LEU A 18 -21.98 1.03 5.49
C LEU A 18 -20.69 0.22 5.67
N LEU A 19 -20.60 -0.96 5.08
CA LEU A 19 -19.37 -1.75 4.96
C LEU A 19 -18.40 -1.14 3.93
N CYS A 20 -18.91 -0.48 2.89
CA CYS A 20 -18.15 0.30 1.92
C CYS A 20 -17.82 1.72 2.39
N LYS A 21 -18.39 2.20 3.52
CA LYS A 21 -17.92 3.42 4.19
C LYS A 21 -16.59 3.21 4.92
N CYS A 22 -16.15 1.97 5.04
CA CYS A 22 -14.81 1.64 5.49
C CYS A 22 -13.83 1.81 4.31
N CYS A 23 -13.18 2.98 4.29
CA CYS A 23 -11.87 3.19 3.67
C CYS A 23 -11.87 3.46 2.14
N PHE A 24 -12.54 4.52 1.70
CA PHE A 24 -12.14 5.25 0.49
C PHE A 24 -10.98 6.18 0.82
N SER A 25 -9.80 5.61 1.03
CA SER A 25 -8.60 6.42 1.22
C SER A 25 -7.98 6.61 -0.17
N ALA A 26 -8.27 7.68 -0.90
CA ALA A 26 -7.43 8.06 -2.03
C ALA A 26 -6.32 8.99 -1.48
N PRO A 27 -5.03 8.85 -1.86
CA PRO A 27 -4.39 7.80 -2.66
C PRO A 27 -3.74 6.75 -1.74
N HIS A 28 -4.55 5.98 -1.02
CA HIS A 28 -4.09 4.88 -0.17
C HIS A 28 -4.85 3.60 -0.51
N PRO A 29 -4.32 2.41 -0.20
CA PRO A 29 -5.14 1.22 -0.26
C PRO A 29 -6.33 1.34 0.71
N CYS A 30 -7.42 0.60 0.45
CA CYS A 30 -8.47 0.39 1.46
C CYS A 30 -7.86 -0.21 2.75
N CYS A 31 -8.50 -0.12 3.92
CA CYS A 31 -7.86 -0.56 5.17
C CYS A 31 -7.35 -2.03 5.16
N PRO A 32 -8.07 -3.00 4.58
CA PRO A 32 -7.51 -4.34 4.33
C PRO A 32 -6.32 -4.31 3.36
N GLY A 33 -6.41 -3.50 2.31
CA GLY A 33 -5.33 -3.30 1.34
C GLY A 33 -4.08 -2.69 1.96
N SER A 34 -4.20 -1.78 2.93
CA SER A 34 -3.04 -1.09 3.53
C SER A 34 -2.29 -2.05 4.45
N GLN A 35 -3.01 -2.94 5.13
CA GLN A 35 -2.43 -4.07 5.87
C GLN A 35 -1.72 -5.05 4.93
N HIS A 36 -2.32 -5.39 3.79
CA HIS A 36 -1.65 -6.23 2.80
C HIS A 36 -0.38 -5.58 2.23
N VAL A 37 -0.39 -4.27 1.94
CA VAL A 37 0.81 -3.56 1.49
C VAL A 37 1.91 -3.60 2.56
N VAL A 38 1.58 -3.40 3.83
CA VAL A 38 2.53 -3.54 4.94
C VAL A 38 3.10 -4.96 5.00
N SER A 39 2.24 -5.98 4.93
CA SER A 39 2.68 -7.39 4.96
C SER A 39 3.58 -7.74 3.79
N MET A 40 3.22 -7.33 2.58
CA MET A 40 3.96 -7.60 1.36
C MET A 40 5.32 -6.92 1.33
N MET A 41 5.37 -5.64 1.72
CA MET A 41 6.63 -4.90 1.70
C MET A 41 7.60 -5.34 2.79
N LYS A 42 7.11 -5.97 3.87
CA LYS A 42 7.97 -6.56 4.92
C LYS A 42 8.93 -7.58 4.34
N ASP A 43 8.47 -8.46 3.45
CA ASP A 43 9.30 -9.52 2.83
C ASP A 43 10.40 -8.97 1.93
N HIS A 44 10.31 -7.69 1.58
CA HIS A 44 11.29 -6.99 0.75
C HIS A 44 12.20 -6.07 1.55
N THR A 45 12.02 -5.94 2.87
CA THR A 45 12.96 -5.24 3.74
C THR A 45 14.35 -5.90 3.65
N GLY A 46 15.40 -5.08 3.53
CA GLY A 46 16.77 -5.57 3.33
C GLY A 46 17.14 -5.93 1.89
N THR A 47 16.22 -5.82 0.92
CA THR A 47 16.54 -6.07 -0.50
C THR A 47 17.53 -5.05 -1.04
N PHE A 48 17.40 -3.79 -0.62
CA PHE A 48 18.28 -2.70 -1.04
C PHE A 48 19.30 -2.41 0.04
N SER A 49 20.57 -2.38 -0.37
CA SER A 49 21.70 -2.00 0.48
C SER A 49 22.38 -0.74 -0.05
N ALA A 50 23.15 -0.08 0.81
CA ALA A 50 23.90 1.11 0.43
C ALA A 50 24.95 0.77 -0.64
N SER A 51 25.14 1.70 -1.59
CA SER A 51 26.16 1.60 -2.65
C SER A 51 25.99 0.38 -3.57
N MET A 52 24.75 -0.03 -3.85
CA MET A 52 24.48 -1.10 -4.80
C MET A 52 24.93 -0.71 -6.22
N PRO A 53 25.63 -1.61 -6.95
CA PRO A 53 25.89 -1.40 -8.37
C PRO A 53 24.60 -1.26 -9.17
N LYS A 54 24.62 -0.43 -10.23
CA LYS A 54 23.43 -0.13 -11.05
C LYS A 54 22.70 -1.39 -11.54
N SER A 55 23.43 -2.38 -12.07
CA SER A 55 22.80 -3.61 -12.58
C SER A 55 22.06 -4.39 -11.49
N SER A 56 22.68 -4.58 -10.32
CA SER A 56 22.05 -5.25 -9.17
C SER A 56 20.85 -4.47 -8.64
N LEU A 57 20.97 -3.14 -8.57
CA LEU A 57 19.89 -2.27 -8.12
C LEU A 57 18.66 -2.39 -9.03
N CYS A 58 18.87 -2.30 -10.36
CA CYS A 58 17.81 -2.42 -11.35
C CYS A 58 17.15 -3.81 -11.31
N MET A 59 17.94 -4.88 -11.32
CA MET A 59 17.40 -6.25 -11.25
C MET A 59 16.58 -6.49 -9.98
N SER A 60 17.04 -6.01 -8.82
CA SER A 60 16.28 -6.12 -7.58
C SER A 60 14.98 -5.32 -7.64
N ALA A 61 15.03 -4.09 -8.16
CA ALA A 61 13.84 -3.26 -8.31
C ALA A 61 12.80 -3.87 -9.25
N GLU A 62 13.22 -4.39 -10.41
CA GLU A 62 12.33 -5.06 -11.36
C GLU A 62 11.68 -6.30 -10.76
N ARG A 63 12.45 -7.13 -10.03
CA ARG A 63 11.92 -8.32 -9.35
C ARG A 63 10.91 -7.98 -8.27
N VAL A 64 11.22 -6.99 -7.43
CA VAL A 64 10.30 -6.55 -6.36
C VAL A 64 9.07 -5.91 -6.97
N ALA A 65 9.20 -5.04 -7.97
CA ALA A 65 8.07 -4.43 -8.67
C ALA A 65 7.13 -5.49 -9.26
N ALA A 66 7.66 -6.47 -9.98
CA ALA A 66 6.85 -7.54 -10.56
C ALA A 66 6.15 -8.40 -9.49
N ALA A 67 6.83 -8.72 -8.38
CA ALA A 67 6.25 -9.47 -7.27
C ALA A 67 5.09 -8.68 -6.62
N VAL A 68 5.33 -7.40 -6.32
CA VAL A 68 4.38 -6.51 -5.68
C VAL A 68 3.18 -6.22 -6.58
N GLU A 69 3.38 -5.92 -7.86
CA GLU A 69 2.27 -5.71 -8.81
C GLU A 69 1.39 -6.96 -8.94
N ASN A 70 1.99 -8.15 -8.97
CA ASN A 70 1.24 -9.40 -9.06
C ASN A 70 0.39 -9.65 -7.81
N GLN A 71 0.92 -9.34 -6.63
CA GLN A 71 0.15 -9.46 -5.38
C GLN A 71 -0.91 -8.35 -5.24
N LEU A 72 -0.63 -7.12 -5.66
CA LEU A 72 -1.62 -6.04 -5.61
C LEU A 72 -2.84 -6.32 -6.51
N LYS A 73 -2.66 -7.01 -7.64
CA LYS A 73 -3.77 -7.44 -8.51
C LYS A 73 -4.72 -8.43 -7.83
N THR A 74 -4.27 -9.16 -6.81
CA THR A 74 -5.11 -10.12 -6.07
C THR A 74 -5.84 -9.48 -4.89
N ILE A 75 -5.48 -8.26 -4.51
CA ILE A 75 -6.11 -7.52 -3.42
C ILE A 75 -7.39 -6.84 -3.92
N TRP A 76 -8.53 -7.34 -3.46
CA TRP A 76 -9.82 -6.74 -3.72
C TRP A 76 -10.07 -5.53 -2.80
N CYS A 77 -9.96 -4.32 -3.34
CA CYS A 77 -10.52 -3.11 -2.74
C CYS A 77 -11.74 -2.65 -3.55
N PRO A 78 -12.86 -2.25 -2.91
CA PRO A 78 -14.00 -1.67 -3.61
C PRO A 78 -13.58 -0.53 -4.54
N GLY A 79 -14.10 -0.51 -5.77
CA GLY A 79 -13.83 0.56 -6.73
C GLY A 79 -12.46 0.51 -7.44
N ASN A 80 -11.82 -0.65 -7.53
CA ASN A 80 -10.50 -0.84 -8.17
C ASN A 80 -9.36 -0.03 -7.52
N GLY A 81 -9.43 0.21 -6.20
CA GLY A 81 -8.45 1.04 -5.48
C GLY A 81 -6.99 0.59 -5.66
N SER A 82 -6.73 -0.71 -5.63
CA SER A 82 -5.38 -1.28 -5.83
C SER A 82 -4.83 -0.99 -7.23
N GLN A 83 -5.66 -1.14 -8.26
CA GLN A 83 -5.28 -0.85 -9.65
C GLN A 83 -5.11 0.65 -9.90
N THR A 84 -5.95 1.47 -9.26
CA THR A 84 -5.86 2.93 -9.34
C THR A 84 -4.57 3.42 -8.71
N LEU A 85 -4.17 2.87 -7.56
CA LEU A 85 -2.90 3.16 -6.89
C LEU A 85 -1.70 2.80 -7.78
N ILE A 86 -1.68 1.61 -8.37
CA ILE A 86 -0.62 1.20 -9.33
C ILE A 86 -0.56 2.20 -10.50
N ASN A 87 -1.71 2.57 -11.06
CA ASN A 87 -1.76 3.48 -12.19
C ASN A 87 -1.29 4.89 -11.82
N GLU A 88 -1.64 5.40 -10.64
CA GLU A 88 -1.17 6.70 -10.13
C GLU A 88 0.35 6.69 -9.89
N ILE A 89 0.88 5.65 -9.24
CA ILE A 89 2.32 5.50 -9.05
C ILE A 89 3.02 5.46 -10.40
N ASN A 90 2.55 4.61 -11.32
CA ASN A 90 3.15 4.48 -12.65
C ASN A 90 3.02 5.76 -13.48
N ALA A 91 1.94 6.53 -13.34
CA ALA A 91 1.78 7.83 -14.00
C ALA A 91 2.77 8.89 -13.49
N THR A 92 3.20 8.82 -12.22
CA THR A 92 4.26 9.70 -11.70
C THR A 92 5.66 9.32 -12.19
N GLN A 93 5.84 8.11 -12.75
CA GLN A 93 7.11 7.68 -13.32
C GLN A 93 7.20 8.15 -14.78
N SER A 94 7.74 9.35 -15.00
CA SER A 94 7.87 9.95 -16.33
C SER A 94 9.04 9.37 -17.17
N SER A 95 9.44 8.12 -16.93
CA SER A 95 10.64 7.53 -17.53
C SER A 95 10.30 6.34 -18.44
N SER A 96 10.92 6.30 -19.62
CA SER A 96 10.95 5.11 -20.49
C SER A 96 12.00 4.09 -20.05
N ASP A 97 12.87 4.44 -19.09
CA ASP A 97 13.84 3.55 -18.48
C ASP A 97 13.13 2.63 -17.47
N GLU A 98 13.16 1.33 -17.75
CA GLU A 98 12.51 0.31 -16.95
C GLU A 98 13.05 0.25 -15.52
N CYS A 99 14.37 0.42 -15.34
CA CYS A 99 15.00 0.43 -14.03
C CYS A 99 14.52 1.62 -13.19
N ALA A 100 14.51 2.82 -13.77
CA ALA A 100 14.01 4.03 -13.10
C ALA A 100 12.53 3.88 -12.72
N ARG A 101 11.71 3.35 -13.63
CA ARG A 101 10.29 3.10 -13.38
C ARG A 101 10.08 2.09 -12.24
N SER A 102 10.78 0.96 -12.27
CA SER A 102 10.69 -0.07 -11.22
C SER A 102 11.20 0.45 -9.88
N LEU A 103 12.29 1.22 -9.85
CA LEU A 103 12.79 1.85 -8.63
C LEU A 103 11.78 2.84 -8.05
N GLY A 104 11.19 3.70 -8.89
CA GLY A 104 10.17 4.64 -8.46
C GLY A 104 8.91 3.95 -7.93
N PHE A 105 8.46 2.87 -8.57
CA PHE A 105 7.36 2.06 -8.09
C PHE A 105 7.66 1.43 -6.72
N VAL A 106 8.80 0.76 -6.56
CA VAL A 106 9.17 0.10 -5.30
C VAL A 106 9.37 1.11 -4.17
N ARG A 107 10.00 2.25 -4.46
CA ARG A 107 10.14 3.37 -3.53
C ARG A 107 8.78 3.85 -3.03
N ALA A 108 7.85 4.10 -3.95
CA ALA A 108 6.48 4.50 -3.63
C ALA A 108 5.77 3.46 -2.74
N MET A 109 5.93 2.17 -3.03
CA MET A 109 5.32 1.11 -2.25
C MET A 109 5.87 1.02 -0.82
N PHE A 110 7.18 1.23 -0.62
CA PHE A 110 7.73 1.36 0.74
C PHE A 110 7.21 2.60 1.47
N GLU A 111 7.03 3.72 0.76
CA GLU A 111 6.47 4.95 1.35
C GLU A 111 5.00 4.76 1.79
N ILE A 112 4.19 4.07 0.98
CA ILE A 112 2.81 3.69 1.32
C ILE A 112 2.80 2.74 2.53
N ALA A 113 3.68 1.73 2.55
CA ALA A 113 3.80 0.80 3.65
C ALA A 113 4.22 1.51 4.96
N ALA A 114 5.16 2.47 4.88
CA ALA A 114 5.57 3.27 6.03
C ALA A 114 4.43 4.14 6.57
N SER A 115 3.66 4.77 5.69
CA SER A 115 2.48 5.55 6.06
C SER A 115 1.43 4.68 6.76
N ALA A 116 1.08 3.54 6.15
CA ALA A 116 0.11 2.59 6.68
C ALA A 116 0.54 2.00 8.04
N ALA A 117 1.80 1.61 8.17
CA ALA A 117 2.35 1.10 9.42
C ALA A 117 2.35 2.18 10.53
N SER A 118 2.70 3.43 10.20
CA SER A 118 2.65 4.53 11.16
C SER A 118 1.24 4.82 11.64
N HIS A 119 0.27 4.80 10.72
CA HIS A 119 -1.14 5.04 11.02
C HIS A 119 -1.74 3.95 11.93
N ALA A 120 -1.32 2.70 11.79
CA ALA A 120 -1.75 1.60 12.65
C ALA A 120 -1.24 1.71 14.11
N GLY A 121 -0.22 2.54 14.38
CA GLY A 121 0.31 2.86 15.71
C GLY A 121 1.08 1.73 16.41
N ALA A 122 0.68 0.47 16.26
CA ALA A 122 1.40 -0.71 16.77
C ALA A 122 2.64 -1.07 15.93
N ASN A 123 2.84 -0.46 14.76
CA ASN A 123 3.84 -0.87 13.76
C ASN A 123 4.95 0.18 13.57
N ALA A 124 5.29 0.96 14.61
CA ALA A 124 6.25 2.07 14.51
C ALA A 124 7.63 1.62 14.02
N ASP A 125 8.17 0.52 14.54
CA ASP A 125 9.47 -0.02 14.14
C ASP A 125 9.47 -0.46 12.66
N LEU A 126 8.38 -1.08 12.21
CA LEU A 126 8.23 -1.51 10.83
C LEU A 126 8.13 -0.30 9.89
N ALA A 127 7.46 0.76 10.32
CA ALA A 127 7.42 2.02 9.57
C ALA A 127 8.81 2.66 9.44
N VAL A 128 9.67 2.55 10.46
CA VAL A 128 11.07 3.01 10.39
C VAL A 128 11.84 2.19 9.35
N GLN A 129 11.74 0.86 9.38
CA GLN A 129 12.42 -0.02 8.42
C GLN A 129 12.02 0.28 6.97
N PHE A 130 10.74 0.55 6.71
CA PHE A 130 10.28 0.94 5.38
C PHE A 130 10.87 2.28 4.94
N ARG A 131 10.95 3.28 5.83
CA ARG A 131 11.59 4.57 5.51
C ARG A 131 13.09 4.42 5.26
N GLU A 132 13.77 3.51 5.96
CA GLU A 132 15.18 3.20 5.70
C GLU A 132 15.39 2.62 4.30
N GLN A 133 14.49 1.76 3.83
CA GLN A 133 14.54 1.27 2.44
C GLN A 133 14.32 2.40 1.43
N VAL A 134 13.38 3.33 1.68
CA VAL A 134 13.21 4.54 0.85
C VAL A 134 14.50 5.35 0.79
N GLY A 135 15.11 5.65 1.94
CA GLY A 135 16.36 6.42 1.99
C GLY A 135 17.53 5.72 1.30
N THR A 136 17.59 4.39 1.38
CA THR A 136 18.61 3.58 0.69
C THR A 136 18.42 3.63 -0.83
N ILE A 137 17.18 3.51 -1.31
CA ILE A 137 16.86 3.66 -2.74
C ILE A 137 17.21 5.06 -3.22
N ASP A 138 16.82 6.11 -2.48
CA ASP A 138 17.09 7.50 -2.83
C ASP A 138 18.60 7.78 -2.93
N SER A 139 19.39 7.26 -1.97
CA SER A 139 20.84 7.41 -1.96
C SER A 139 21.50 6.71 -3.16
N ASN A 140 21.07 5.49 -3.48
CA ASN A 140 21.58 4.77 -4.64
C ASN A 140 21.20 5.46 -5.96
N CYS A 141 19.95 5.94 -6.08
CA CYS A 141 19.48 6.66 -7.26
C CYS A 141 20.29 7.94 -7.48
N ALA A 142 20.49 8.73 -6.43
CA ALA A 142 21.30 9.96 -6.48
C ALA A 142 22.75 9.67 -6.90
N ALA A 143 23.39 8.66 -6.31
CA ALA A 143 24.77 8.28 -6.65
C ALA A 143 24.94 7.80 -8.09
N LEU A 144 23.90 7.19 -8.67
CA LEU A 144 23.92 6.62 -10.02
C LEU A 144 23.28 7.52 -11.09
N GLY A 145 22.83 8.72 -10.71
CA GLY A 145 22.15 9.66 -11.60
C GLY A 145 20.83 9.12 -12.15
N ILE A 146 20.12 8.29 -11.38
CA ILE A 146 18.80 7.75 -11.74
C ILE A 146 17.73 8.68 -11.14
N HIS A 147 16.84 9.17 -11.99
CA HIS A 147 15.72 10.00 -11.54
C HIS A 147 14.45 9.14 -11.41
N VAL A 148 13.84 9.17 -10.23
CA VAL A 148 12.58 8.47 -9.92
C VAL A 148 11.51 9.49 -9.54
N GLY A 149 10.27 9.25 -9.97
CA GLY A 149 9.14 10.09 -9.61
C GLY A 149 8.78 9.91 -8.13
N GLN A 150 8.47 11.01 -7.45
CA GLN A 150 7.95 10.98 -6.09
C GLN A 150 6.42 11.07 -6.12
N ILE A 151 5.77 10.21 -5.35
CA ILE A 151 4.34 10.32 -5.11
C ILE A 151 4.11 11.20 -3.89
N SER A 152 3.13 12.10 -3.96
CA SER A 152 2.63 12.78 -2.77
C SER A 152 1.45 11.98 -2.24
N LEU A 153 1.64 11.32 -1.11
CA LEU A 153 0.56 10.64 -0.41
C LEU A 153 -0.08 11.63 0.57
N ASP A 154 -1.32 12.04 0.31
CA ASP A 154 -2.15 12.68 1.34
C ASP A 154 -2.27 11.73 2.53
N ALA A 155 -2.32 12.20 3.78
CA ALA A 155 -2.42 11.29 4.93
C ALA A 155 -3.65 10.34 4.83
N PRO A 156 -3.56 9.08 5.33
CA PRO A 156 -4.71 8.17 5.40
C PRO A 156 -5.88 8.85 6.11
N LYS A 157 -7.08 8.77 5.52
CA LYS A 157 -8.30 9.40 6.06
C LYS A 157 -9.20 8.35 6.70
N GLY A 158 -9.62 8.60 7.94
CA GLY A 158 -10.60 7.79 8.67
C GLY A 158 -10.17 7.49 10.10
N ASP A 159 -11.13 7.48 11.03
CA ASP A 159 -10.91 6.98 12.39
C ASP A 159 -11.30 5.51 12.46
N HIS A 160 -10.36 4.65 12.83
CA HIS A 160 -10.62 3.25 13.13
C HIS A 160 -9.92 2.84 14.42
N PRO A 161 -10.47 1.85 15.16
CA PRO A 161 -9.78 1.29 16.32
C PRO A 161 -8.35 0.87 15.96
N GLN A 162 -7.40 1.11 16.85
CA GLN A 162 -6.02 0.68 16.67
C GLN A 162 -5.98 -0.84 16.47
N VAL A 163 -5.14 -1.30 15.53
CA VAL A 163 -4.86 -2.73 15.40
C VAL A 163 -3.96 -3.14 16.56
N HIS A 164 -4.35 -4.18 17.28
CA HIS A 164 -3.77 -4.50 18.59
C HIS A 164 -2.32 -5.00 18.54
N ASP A 165 -1.87 -5.58 17.42
CA ASP A 165 -0.50 -6.06 17.27
C ASP A 165 -0.04 -6.12 15.80
N SER A 166 1.29 -6.04 15.59
CA SER A 166 1.92 -6.10 14.26
C SER A 166 1.83 -7.48 13.63
N GLU A 167 1.97 -8.52 14.42
CA GLU A 167 2.03 -9.90 13.94
C GLU A 167 0.68 -10.36 13.37
N SER A 168 -0.46 -9.83 13.82
CA SER A 168 -1.78 -10.10 13.27
C SER A 168 -1.96 -9.40 11.92
N VAL A 169 -1.41 -8.20 11.74
CA VAL A 169 -1.42 -7.49 10.45
C VAL A 169 -0.58 -8.26 9.42
N LEU A 170 0.53 -8.84 9.85
CA LEU A 170 1.44 -9.59 8.98
C LEU A 170 0.92 -11.01 8.71
N SER A 171 0.38 -11.68 9.73
CA SER A 171 -0.08 -13.07 9.62
C SER A 171 -1.48 -13.17 9.01
N ASN A 172 -2.34 -12.16 9.21
CA ASN A 172 -3.73 -12.14 8.76
C ASN A 172 -4.17 -10.75 8.28
N PRO A 173 -3.48 -10.15 7.29
CA PRO A 173 -3.85 -8.85 6.75
C PRO A 173 -5.29 -8.86 6.22
N GLY A 174 -6.06 -7.82 6.56
CA GLY A 174 -7.47 -7.67 6.21
C GLY A 174 -8.48 -8.22 7.22
N THR A 175 -8.00 -8.86 8.30
CA THR A 175 -8.87 -9.21 9.43
C THR A 175 -9.03 -8.00 10.35
N SER A 176 -10.22 -7.42 10.41
CA SER A 176 -10.51 -6.33 11.34
C SER A 176 -10.29 -6.80 12.78
N GLY A 177 -9.48 -6.06 13.55
CA GLY A 177 -9.52 -6.16 15.01
C GLY A 177 -10.97 -5.94 15.47
N SER A 178 -11.41 -6.69 16.48
CA SER A 178 -12.82 -6.75 16.88
C SER A 178 -13.43 -5.35 16.97
N HIS A 179 -14.33 -5.01 16.04
CA HIS A 179 -15.19 -3.85 16.19
C HIS A 179 -16.01 -4.10 17.45
N LYS A 180 -15.69 -3.43 18.57
CA LYS A 180 -16.65 -3.30 19.66
C LYS A 180 -17.83 -2.53 19.08
N ARG A 181 -18.89 -3.27 18.72
CA ARG A 181 -20.21 -2.70 18.47
C ARG A 181 -20.64 -2.06 19.79
N PHE A 182 -20.63 -0.73 19.83
CA PHE A 182 -21.48 0.00 20.77
C PHE A 182 -22.87 0.12 20.16
#